data_AF-A0A0P7YWV7-F1
#
_entry.id   AF-A0A0P7YWV7-F1
#
_cell.length_a   1.000
_cell.length_b   1.000
_cell.length_c   1.000
_cell.angle_alpha   90.00
_cell.angle_beta   90.00
_cell.angle_gamma   90.00
#
_symmetry.space_group_name_H-M   'P 1'
#
loop_
_entity.id
_entity.type
_entity.pdbx_description
1 polymer ?
#
loop_
_entity_poly.entity_id
_entity_poly.type
_entity_poly.pdbx_seq_one_letter_code
_entity_poly.pdbx_strand_id
1 'polypeptide(L)'
;KSTILNFQSPTTGLFPVKTCSNCKEAKVRDTLYCAASVWALALAYRRIDDDLGRTHELEHSAVKCMRGILYCYMRQSDKVEQFKQDPNPSKCLHSVFNVHTGDEIITYDDYCHLQIDAVSLFLLYLVEMICSDLQIIYNTDEVSFIQNLVFCVERAYRVPDFGMWERGSKYNNGSTELHS
;
A
#
# COMPACT_ATOMS: atom_id res chain seq x y z
N LYS A 1 -1.05 -26.98 5.56
CA LYS A 1 -0.07 -25.93 5.93
C LYS A 1 -0.76 -24.58 5.73
N SER A 2 -0.74 -23.69 6.72
CA SER A 2 -1.27 -22.33 6.54
C SER A 2 -0.16 -21.42 5.98
N THR A 3 -0.40 -20.74 4.86
CA THR A 3 0.53 -19.78 4.26
C THR A 3 -0.09 -18.38 4.30
N ILE A 4 0.72 -17.34 4.06
CA ILE A 4 0.25 -15.96 3.97
C ILE A 4 -0.87 -15.83 2.93
N LEU A 5 -0.73 -16.51 1.79
CA LEU A 5 -1.69 -16.51 0.68
C LEU A 5 -3.13 -16.90 1.08
N ASN A 6 -3.31 -17.72 2.12
CA ASN A 6 -4.64 -18.10 2.61
C ASN A 6 -5.44 -16.92 3.14
N PHE A 7 -4.77 -15.81 3.47
CA PHE A 7 -5.39 -14.60 4.02
C PHE A 7 -5.53 -13.50 2.97
N GLN A 8 -5.11 -13.72 1.71
CA GLN A 8 -5.26 -12.73 0.66
C GLN A 8 -6.73 -12.59 0.30
N SER A 9 -7.23 -11.36 0.29
CA SER A 9 -8.59 -11.08 -0.15
C SER A 9 -8.80 -11.49 -1.61
N PRO A 10 -9.79 -12.34 -1.91
CA PRO A 10 -10.06 -12.74 -3.29
C PRO A 10 -10.64 -11.60 -4.13
N THR A 11 -11.21 -10.57 -3.51
CA THR A 11 -11.83 -9.43 -4.22
C THR A 11 -10.80 -8.33 -4.51
N THR A 12 -10.09 -7.87 -3.49
CA THR A 12 -9.18 -6.72 -3.60
C THR A 12 -7.71 -7.12 -3.75
N GLY A 13 -7.32 -8.30 -3.27
CA GLY A 13 -5.90 -8.67 -3.12
C GLY A 13 -5.24 -8.16 -1.85
N LEU A 14 -5.93 -7.40 -1.00
CA LEU A 14 -5.40 -6.89 0.27
C LEU A 14 -5.23 -8.00 1.31
N PHE A 15 -4.37 -7.77 2.31
CA PHE A 15 -4.22 -8.65 3.47
C PHE A 15 -4.79 -8.01 4.73
N PRO A 16 -5.50 -8.78 5.58
CA PRO A 16 -5.99 -8.26 6.86
C PRO A 16 -4.84 -8.08 7.84
N VAL A 17 -4.93 -7.07 8.70
CA VAL A 17 -3.95 -6.80 9.77
C VAL A 17 -3.85 -7.97 10.76
N LYS A 18 -4.95 -8.71 10.94
CA LYS A 18 -5.04 -9.87 11.82
C LYS A 18 -5.57 -11.07 11.05
N THR A 19 -5.03 -12.25 11.32
CA THR A 19 -5.44 -13.53 10.73
C THR A 19 -6.74 -14.10 11.29
N CYS A 20 -7.45 -13.36 12.15
CA CYS A 20 -8.73 -13.77 12.70
C CYS A 20 -9.89 -13.50 11.73
N SER A 21 -10.94 -14.32 11.80
CA SER A 21 -12.04 -14.36 10.81
C SER A 21 -12.83 -13.06 10.64
N ASN A 22 -12.74 -12.13 11.59
CA ASN A 22 -13.56 -10.92 11.61
C ASN A 22 -12.74 -9.64 11.37
N CYS A 23 -11.43 -9.75 11.08
CA CYS A 23 -10.61 -8.58 10.79
C CYS A 23 -10.97 -8.03 9.40
N LYS A 24 -11.58 -6.85 9.37
CA LYS A 24 -11.91 -6.13 8.14
C LYS A 24 -10.85 -5.12 7.75
N GLU A 25 -9.88 -4.86 8.61
CA GLU A 25 -8.88 -3.82 8.42
C GLU A 25 -7.70 -4.37 7.62
N ALA A 26 -7.30 -3.65 6.58
CA ALA A 26 -6.12 -3.90 5.79
C ALA A 26 -5.26 -2.64 5.75
N LYS A 27 -4.06 -2.70 6.33
CA LYS A 27 -3.08 -1.62 6.24
C LYS A 27 -2.28 -1.76 4.95
N VAL A 28 -2.03 -0.64 4.28
CA VAL A 28 -1.23 -0.63 3.04
C VAL A 28 0.14 -1.23 3.29
N ARG A 29 0.83 -0.80 4.35
CA ARG A 29 2.18 -1.28 4.69
C ARG A 29 2.24 -2.79 4.92
N ASP A 30 1.28 -3.35 5.66
CA ASP A 30 1.22 -4.79 5.93
C ASP A 30 0.97 -5.58 4.63
N THR A 31 0.09 -5.06 3.77
CA THR A 31 -0.19 -5.64 2.45
C THR A 31 1.05 -5.58 1.54
N LEU A 32 1.80 -4.47 1.54
CA LEU A 32 3.05 -4.32 0.80
C LEU A 32 4.10 -5.33 1.23
N TYR A 33 4.30 -5.54 2.54
CA TYR A 33 5.25 -6.53 3.03
C TYR A 33 4.85 -7.96 2.64
N CYS A 34 3.55 -8.26 2.68
CA CYS A 34 3.06 -9.55 2.21
C CYS A 34 3.32 -9.71 0.70
N ALA A 35 3.01 -8.70 -0.11
CA ALA A 35 3.29 -8.70 -1.55
C ALA A 35 4.78 -8.88 -1.86
N ALA A 36 5.65 -8.15 -1.17
CA ALA A 36 7.10 -8.25 -1.33
C ALA A 36 7.62 -9.65 -0.98
N SER A 37 7.11 -10.27 0.10
CA SER A 37 7.51 -11.63 0.48
C SER A 37 7.10 -12.68 -0.56
N VAL A 38 5.91 -12.54 -1.14
CA VAL A 38 5.38 -13.43 -2.18
C VAL A 38 6.14 -13.25 -3.49
N TRP A 39 6.39 -11.99 -3.88
CA TRP A 39 7.17 -11.64 -5.06
C TRP A 39 8.62 -12.13 -4.96
N ALA A 40 9.30 -11.92 -3.83
CA ALA A 40 10.66 -12.40 -3.63
C ALA A 40 10.75 -13.92 -3.76
N LEU A 41 9.75 -14.65 -3.25
CA LEU A 41 9.66 -16.09 -3.43
C LEU A 41 9.43 -16.47 -4.89
N ALA A 42 8.60 -15.73 -5.62
CA ALA A 42 8.39 -15.94 -7.06
C ALA A 42 9.70 -15.78 -7.85
N LEU A 43 10.48 -14.74 -7.56
CA LEU A 43 11.79 -14.52 -8.18
C LEU A 43 12.78 -15.66 -7.88
N ALA A 44 12.70 -16.27 -6.70
CA ALA A 44 13.50 -17.44 -6.38
C ALA A 44 13.05 -18.66 -7.20
N TYR A 45 11.74 -18.86 -7.38
CA TYR A 45 11.20 -19.95 -8.20
C TYR A 45 11.53 -19.82 -9.70
N ARG A 46 11.70 -18.60 -10.23
CA ARG A 46 12.19 -18.39 -11.61
C ARG A 46 13.53 -19.06 -11.91
N ARG A 47 14.31 -19.41 -10.88
CA ARG A 47 15.61 -20.08 -11.02
C ARG A 47 15.52 -21.61 -11.03
N ILE A 48 14.30 -22.16 -10.94
CA ILE A 48 14.02 -23.60 -10.92
C ILE A 48 13.36 -23.96 -12.25
N ASP A 49 13.86 -25.00 -12.93
CA ASP A 49 13.38 -25.39 -14.28
C ASP A 49 11.93 -25.90 -14.28
N ASP A 50 11.55 -26.70 -13.28
CA ASP A 50 10.18 -27.21 -13.11
C ASP A 50 9.64 -26.81 -11.73
N ASP A 51 8.98 -25.66 -11.69
CA ASP A 51 8.37 -25.10 -10.49
C ASP A 51 6.90 -25.49 -10.32
N LEU A 52 6.36 -26.31 -11.23
CA LEU A 52 4.96 -26.72 -11.29
C LEU A 52 3.96 -25.53 -11.34
N GLY A 53 4.36 -24.40 -11.93
CA GLY A 53 3.51 -23.21 -12.08
C GLY A 53 3.49 -22.27 -10.87
N ARG A 54 4.29 -22.56 -9.82
CA ARG A 54 4.33 -21.76 -8.59
C ARG A 54 4.76 -20.32 -8.81
N THR A 55 5.69 -20.07 -9.73
CA THR A 55 6.12 -18.71 -10.10
C THR A 55 4.91 -17.92 -10.54
N HIS A 56 4.12 -18.44 -11.46
CA HIS A 56 2.95 -17.74 -11.99
C HIS A 56 1.91 -17.45 -10.90
N GLU A 57 1.61 -18.43 -10.03
CA GLU A 57 0.69 -18.24 -8.90
C GLU A 57 1.15 -17.13 -7.95
N LEU A 58 2.45 -17.12 -7.61
CA LEU A 58 3.04 -16.14 -6.70
C LEU A 58 3.10 -14.75 -7.32
N GLU A 59 3.54 -14.64 -8.58
CA GLU A 59 3.55 -13.38 -9.33
C GLU A 59 2.16 -12.78 -9.44
N HIS A 60 1.17 -13.60 -9.81
CA HIS A 60 -0.21 -13.16 -9.91
C HIS A 60 -0.75 -12.69 -8.55
N SER A 61 -0.42 -13.39 -7.46
CA SER A 61 -0.78 -12.95 -6.11
C SER A 61 -0.16 -11.60 -5.75
N ALA A 62 1.13 -11.39 -6.03
CA ALA A 62 1.82 -10.12 -5.79
C ALA A 62 1.23 -8.97 -6.64
N VAL A 63 1.00 -9.20 -7.94
CA VAL A 63 0.34 -8.24 -8.84
C VAL A 63 -1.05 -7.88 -8.30
N LYS A 64 -1.82 -8.87 -7.85
CA LYS A 64 -3.15 -8.64 -7.28
C LYS A 64 -3.11 -7.76 -6.04
N CYS A 65 -2.13 -7.94 -5.15
CA CYS A 65 -1.93 -7.04 -4.00
C CYS A 65 -1.65 -5.60 -4.43
N MET A 66 -0.67 -5.42 -5.32
CA MET A 66 -0.26 -4.09 -5.75
C MET A 66 -1.39 -3.35 -6.47
N ARG A 67 -2.16 -4.08 -7.29
CA ARG A 67 -3.37 -3.54 -7.94
C ARG A 67 -4.48 -3.23 -6.94
N GLY A 68 -4.63 -4.03 -5.88
CA GLY A 68 -5.55 -3.76 -4.78
C GLY A 68 -5.24 -2.45 -4.07
N ILE A 69 -3.96 -2.20 -3.77
CA ILE A 69 -3.50 -0.95 -3.17
C ILE A 69 -3.74 0.22 -4.13
N LEU A 70 -3.37 0.07 -5.40
CA LEU A 70 -3.61 1.08 -6.43
C LEU A 70 -5.10 1.44 -6.54
N TYR A 71 -5.98 0.44 -6.54
CA TYR A 71 -7.42 0.63 -6.53
C TYR A 71 -7.88 1.47 -5.32
N CYS A 72 -7.38 1.16 -4.12
CA CYS A 72 -7.73 1.91 -2.91
C CYS A 72 -7.22 3.36 -2.95
N TYR A 73 -6.01 3.59 -3.49
CA TYR A 73 -5.47 4.94 -3.63
C TYR A 73 -6.17 5.75 -4.71
N MET A 74 -6.47 5.16 -5.87
CA MET A 74 -7.15 5.87 -6.96
C MET A 74 -8.54 6.37 -6.55
N ARG A 75 -9.23 5.66 -5.65
CA ARG A 75 -10.50 6.11 -5.07
C ARG A 75 -10.38 7.33 -4.15
N GLN A 76 -9.15 7.72 -3.82
CA GLN A 76 -8.82 8.93 -3.07
C GLN A 76 -8.24 10.01 -3.98
N SER A 77 -8.43 9.94 -5.30
CA SER A 77 -7.93 10.93 -6.26
C SER A 77 -8.24 12.38 -5.86
N ASP A 78 -9.46 12.65 -5.39
CA ASP A 78 -9.86 13.99 -4.95
C ASP A 78 -9.02 14.50 -3.77
N LYS A 79 -8.61 13.62 -2.84
CA LYS A 79 -7.72 13.97 -1.73
C LYS A 79 -6.30 14.25 -2.23
N VAL A 80 -5.80 13.44 -3.16
CA VAL A 80 -4.49 13.64 -3.79
C VAL A 80 -4.42 15.00 -4.47
N GLU A 81 -5.44 15.36 -5.25
CA GLU A 81 -5.52 16.66 -5.92
C GLU A 81 -5.53 17.83 -4.92
N GLN A 82 -6.28 17.71 -3.84
CA GLN A 82 -6.33 18.71 -2.77
C GLN A 82 -4.98 18.83 -2.03
N PHE A 83 -4.32 17.72 -1.72
CA PHE A 83 -3.04 17.69 -1.02
C PHE A 83 -1.92 18.36 -1.82
N LYS A 84 -1.92 18.22 -3.16
CA LYS A 84 -0.94 18.92 -4.02
C LYS A 84 -1.03 20.45 -3.92
N GLN A 85 -2.25 20.97 -3.77
CA GLN A 85 -2.50 22.40 -3.65
C GLN A 85 -2.17 22.91 -2.25
N ASP A 86 -2.60 22.17 -1.23
CA ASP A 86 -2.44 22.51 0.19
C ASP A 86 -2.16 21.23 0.99
N PRO A 87 -0.89 20.97 1.37
CA PRO A 87 -0.47 19.73 2.01
C PRO A 87 -0.85 19.69 3.50
N ASN A 88 -2.15 19.68 3.77
CA ASN A 88 -2.71 19.57 5.10
C ASN A 88 -2.86 18.09 5.51
N PRO A 89 -2.52 17.71 6.76
CA PRO A 89 -2.82 16.40 7.33
C PRO A 89 -4.24 15.88 7.06
N SER A 90 -5.27 16.73 7.11
CA SER A 90 -6.68 16.35 6.84
C SER A 90 -6.98 15.93 5.41
N LYS A 91 -6.08 16.28 4.48
CA LYS A 91 -6.19 15.98 3.05
C LYS A 91 -5.25 14.85 2.62
N CYS A 92 -4.57 14.21 3.58
CA CYS A 92 -3.62 13.15 3.30
C CYS A 92 -4.29 11.86 2.83
N LEU A 93 -3.54 11.05 2.10
CA LEU A 93 -4.01 9.72 1.71
C LEU A 93 -4.17 8.84 2.94
N HIS A 94 -5.34 8.20 3.03
CA HIS A 94 -5.62 7.18 4.03
C HIS A 94 -4.88 5.89 3.68
N SER A 95 -4.50 5.14 4.73
CA SER A 95 -3.67 3.92 4.59
C SER A 95 -4.28 2.67 5.23
N VAL A 96 -5.53 2.74 5.68
CA VAL A 96 -6.28 1.60 6.25
C VAL A 96 -7.59 1.41 5.51
N PHE A 97 -7.76 0.26 4.88
CA PHE A 97 -8.95 -0.01 4.07
C PHE A 97 -9.71 -1.23 4.56
N ASN A 98 -10.96 -1.33 4.12
CA ASN A 98 -11.71 -2.57 4.21
C ASN A 98 -11.04 -3.63 3.31
N VAL A 99 -10.65 -4.75 3.89
CA VAL A 99 -9.98 -5.84 3.20
C VAL A 99 -10.80 -6.41 2.02
N HIS A 100 -12.13 -6.33 2.07
CA HIS A 100 -13.01 -6.91 1.03
C HIS A 100 -13.53 -5.89 0.02
N THR A 101 -13.74 -4.63 0.42
CA THR A 101 -14.31 -3.59 -0.47
C THR A 101 -13.30 -2.56 -0.93
N GLY A 102 -12.19 -2.39 -0.21
CA GLY A 102 -11.22 -1.32 -0.45
C GLY A 102 -11.73 0.07 -0.07
N ASP A 103 -12.82 0.16 0.71
CA ASP A 103 -13.32 1.42 1.26
C ASP A 103 -12.44 1.89 2.43
N GLU A 104 -12.37 3.21 2.65
CA GLU A 104 -11.88 3.75 3.91
C GLU A 104 -12.80 3.29 5.05
N ILE A 105 -12.20 2.83 6.14
CA ILE A 105 -12.97 2.30 7.29
C ILE A 105 -12.83 3.14 8.55
N ILE A 106 -11.87 4.08 8.58
CA ILE A 106 -11.64 4.96 9.71
C ILE A 106 -11.62 6.40 9.19
N THR A 107 -12.28 7.30 9.92
CA THR A 107 -12.33 8.72 9.56
C THR A 107 -10.99 9.40 9.82
N TYR A 108 -10.78 10.60 9.26
CA TYR A 108 -9.59 11.38 9.58
C TYR A 108 -9.51 11.70 11.09
N ASP A 109 -10.63 12.04 11.74
CA ASP A 109 -10.64 12.42 13.16
C ASP A 109 -10.21 11.27 14.09
N ASP A 110 -10.53 10.03 13.70
CA ASP A 110 -10.14 8.82 14.42
C ASP A 110 -8.74 8.32 14.02
N TYR A 111 -8.28 8.67 12.81
CA TYR A 111 -7.00 8.23 12.24
C TYR A 111 -6.34 9.39 11.48
N CYS A 112 -5.81 10.34 12.26
CA CYS A 112 -5.18 11.58 11.79
C CYS A 112 -3.82 11.38 11.11
N HIS A 113 -3.51 10.16 10.67
CA HIS A 113 -2.17 9.77 10.25
C HIS A 113 -2.07 9.87 8.73
N LEU A 114 -1.26 10.83 8.26
CA LEU A 114 -0.53 10.63 7.02
C LEU A 114 0.33 9.36 7.21
N GLN A 115 0.63 8.64 6.14
CA GLN A 115 1.63 7.57 6.18
C GLN A 115 2.42 7.67 4.89
N ILE A 116 3.26 8.71 4.82
CA ILE A 116 4.02 8.96 3.60
C ILE A 116 5.02 7.83 3.33
N ASP A 117 5.45 7.14 4.38
CA ASP A 117 6.27 5.93 4.29
C ASP A 117 5.55 4.83 3.48
N ALA A 118 4.25 4.63 3.70
CA ALA A 118 3.46 3.62 2.99
C ALA A 118 3.32 3.96 1.50
N VAL A 119 3.05 5.23 1.16
CA VAL A 119 2.98 5.69 -0.24
C VAL A 119 4.34 5.56 -0.92
N SER A 120 5.41 5.97 -0.24
CA SER A 120 6.78 5.89 -0.76
C SER A 120 7.21 4.44 -0.99
N LEU A 121 6.90 3.54 -0.06
CA LEU A 121 7.19 2.12 -0.17
C LEU A 121 6.37 1.46 -1.29
N PHE A 122 5.11 1.85 -1.47
CA PHE A 122 4.29 1.40 -2.60
C PHE A 122 4.93 1.78 -3.93
N LEU A 123 5.37 3.04 -4.10
CA LEU A 123 6.04 3.49 -5.32
C LEU A 123 7.36 2.74 -5.57
N LEU A 124 8.15 2.51 -4.51
CA LEU A 124 9.40 1.74 -4.61
C LEU A 124 9.13 0.31 -5.11
N TYR A 125 8.25 -0.43 -4.44
CA TYR A 125 7.92 -1.80 -4.83
C TYR A 125 7.22 -1.88 -6.18
N LEU A 126 6.42 -0.88 -6.55
CA LEU A 126 5.81 -0.80 -7.88
C LEU A 126 6.89 -0.78 -8.96
N VAL A 127 7.90 0.09 -8.81
CA VAL A 127 9.02 0.18 -9.76
C VAL A 127 9.82 -1.12 -9.78
N GLU A 128 10.21 -1.65 -8.62
CA GLU A 128 11.00 -2.87 -8.55
C GLU A 128 10.28 -4.09 -9.16
N MET A 129 8.98 -4.24 -8.90
CA MET A 129 8.17 -5.32 -9.47
C MET A 129 8.01 -5.17 -10.99
N ILE A 130 7.76 -3.96 -11.51
CA ILE A 130 7.70 -3.72 -12.96
C ILE A 130 9.04 -3.99 -13.64
N CYS A 131 10.15 -3.57 -13.03
CA CYS A 131 11.50 -3.88 -13.49
C CYS A 131 11.81 -5.39 -13.50
N SER A 132 11.06 -6.17 -12.72
CA SER A 132 11.11 -7.63 -12.73
C SER A 132 10.10 -8.28 -13.69
N ASP A 133 9.60 -7.55 -14.68
CA ASP A 133 8.65 -8.00 -15.70
C ASP A 133 7.22 -8.26 -15.21
N LEU A 134 6.83 -7.72 -14.04
CA LEU A 134 5.44 -7.79 -13.59
C LEU A 134 4.60 -6.65 -14.18
N GLN A 135 3.51 -7.01 -14.85
CA GLN A 135 2.53 -6.04 -15.34
C GLN A 135 1.57 -5.64 -14.22
N ILE A 136 1.72 -4.41 -13.70
CA ILE A 136 0.88 -3.88 -12.62
C ILE A 136 0.04 -2.68 -13.08
N ILE A 137 0.57 -1.84 -13.97
CA ILE A 137 -0.11 -0.64 -14.50
C ILE A 137 -0.66 -0.94 -15.90
N TYR A 138 -1.95 -0.72 -16.11
CA TYR A 138 -2.70 -1.21 -17.28
C TYR A 138 -3.18 -0.09 -18.21
N ASN A 139 -3.36 1.13 -17.74
CA ASN A 139 -3.93 2.22 -18.54
C ASN A 139 -3.32 3.58 -18.18
N THR A 140 -3.62 4.59 -19.01
CA THR A 140 -3.09 5.95 -18.87
C THR A 140 -3.61 6.70 -17.64
N ASP A 141 -4.81 6.36 -17.15
CA ASP A 141 -5.36 6.97 -15.93
C ASP A 141 -4.57 6.50 -14.70
N GLU A 142 -4.24 5.21 -14.64
CA GLU A 142 -3.34 4.64 -13.63
C GLU A 142 -1.95 5.30 -13.69
N VAL A 143 -1.39 5.51 -14.88
CA VAL A 143 -0.10 6.24 -15.05
C VAL A 143 -0.18 7.67 -14.50
N SER A 144 -1.25 8.40 -14.85
CA SER A 144 -1.45 9.78 -14.41
C SER A 144 -1.61 9.87 -12.89
N PHE A 145 -2.30 8.89 -12.30
CA PHE A 145 -2.46 8.80 -10.85
C PHE A 145 -1.13 8.52 -10.14
N ILE A 146 -0.30 7.59 -10.65
CA ILE A 146 1.03 7.34 -10.11
C ILE A 146 1.90 8.60 -10.16
N GLN A 147 1.85 9.35 -11.27
CA GLN A 147 2.57 10.62 -11.39
C GLN A 147 2.14 11.62 -10.29
N ASN A 148 0.83 11.70 -10.01
CA ASN A 148 0.32 12.54 -8.93
C ASN A 148 0.83 12.08 -7.54
N LEU A 149 0.92 10.77 -7.29
CA LEU A 149 1.51 10.27 -6.04
C LEU A 149 2.97 10.66 -5.88
N VAL A 150 3.76 10.61 -6.96
CA VAL A 150 5.17 11.04 -6.95
C VAL A 150 5.28 12.52 -6.56
N PHE A 151 4.41 13.38 -7.11
CA PHE A 151 4.36 14.80 -6.73
C PHE A 151 3.97 15.00 -5.26
N CYS A 152 3.09 14.18 -4.70
CA CYS A 152 2.75 14.23 -3.28
C CYS A 152 3.98 13.88 -2.41
N VAL A 153 4.71 12.81 -2.75
CA VAL A 153 5.91 12.40 -2.01
C VAL A 153 7.02 13.44 -2.09
N GLU A 154 7.23 14.07 -3.26
CA GLU A 154 8.25 15.12 -3.45
C GLU A 154 8.13 16.25 -2.41
N ARG A 155 6.91 16.61 -2.00
CA ARG A 155 6.67 17.74 -1.08
C ARG A 155 6.42 17.32 0.36
N ALA A 156 6.17 16.03 0.60
CA ALA A 156 5.72 15.52 1.89
C ALA A 156 6.80 15.49 2.98
N TYR A 157 8.10 15.60 2.66
CA TYR A 157 9.16 15.71 3.67
C TYR A 157 9.04 16.95 4.57
N ARG A 158 8.22 17.93 4.18
CA ARG A 158 7.93 19.15 4.94
C ARG A 158 6.69 19.02 5.83
N VAL A 159 5.99 17.88 5.77
CA VAL A 159 4.75 17.64 6.49
C VAL A 159 5.04 16.70 7.65
N PRO A 160 4.86 17.14 8.91
CA PRO A 160 4.99 16.26 10.07
C PRO A 160 4.04 15.06 9.96
N ASP A 161 4.52 13.89 10.37
CA ASP A 161 3.76 12.64 10.26
C ASP A 161 3.79 11.82 11.55
N PHE A 162 2.93 10.81 11.65
CA PHE A 162 2.85 9.85 12.73
C PHE A 162 3.84 8.68 12.59
N GLY A 163 4.50 8.62 11.44
CA GLY A 163 5.54 7.65 11.12
C GLY A 163 5.02 6.21 11.09
N MET A 164 5.96 5.28 10.90
CA MET A 164 5.64 3.85 10.75
C MET A 164 4.83 3.29 11.93
N TRP A 165 5.06 3.80 13.14
CA TRP A 165 4.44 3.27 14.35
C TRP A 165 3.10 3.90 14.71
N GLU A 166 2.59 4.85 13.90
CA GLU A 166 1.30 5.54 14.14
C GLU A 166 1.26 6.28 15.49
N ARG A 167 2.43 6.70 16.00
CA ARG A 167 2.56 7.34 17.31
C ARG A 167 2.83 8.84 17.21
N GLY A 168 3.35 9.30 16.07
CA GLY A 168 3.91 10.64 15.98
C GLY A 168 5.12 10.73 16.87
N SER A 169 5.05 11.62 17.84
CA SER A 169 6.18 11.84 18.72
C SER A 169 6.57 10.60 19.50
N LYS A 170 7.84 10.52 19.90
CA LYS A 170 8.32 9.43 20.79
C LYS A 170 7.51 9.31 22.07
N TYR A 171 6.85 10.39 22.48
CA TYR A 171 6.01 10.47 23.67
C TYR A 171 4.56 10.00 23.44
N ASN A 172 4.16 9.75 22.19
CA ASN A 172 2.81 9.31 21.79
C ASN A 172 1.70 10.19 22.40
N ASN A 173 1.89 11.51 22.34
CA ASN A 173 1.00 12.52 22.90
C ASN A 173 0.06 13.14 21.85
N GLY A 174 -0.05 12.52 20.66
CA GLY A 174 -0.85 13.03 19.55
C GLY A 174 -0.21 14.14 18.72
N SER A 175 1.03 14.54 19.02
CA SER A 175 1.80 15.46 18.16
C SER A 175 2.60 14.69 17.12
N THR A 176 2.69 15.24 15.92
CA THR A 176 3.51 14.73 14.82
C THR A 176 4.95 15.21 14.94
N GLU A 177 5.90 14.41 14.44
CA GLU A 177 7.31 14.81 14.37
C GLU A 177 7.70 15.09 12.91
N LEU A 178 8.49 16.14 12.69
CA LEU A 178 9.23 16.29 11.45
C LEU A 178 10.50 15.46 11.60
N HIS A 179 10.74 14.51 10.69
CA HIS A 179 12.01 13.78 10.68
C HIS A 179 13.12 14.77 10.31
N SER A 180 13.96 15.12 11.29
CA SER A 180 15.20 15.88 11.15
C SER A 180 16.39 14.98 10.85
#